data_AF-A0A7C6K326-F1
#
_entry.id   AF-A0A7C6K326-F1
#
_cell.length_a   1.000
_cell.length_b   1.000
_cell.length_c   1.000
_cell.angle_alpha   90.00
_cell.angle_beta   90.00
_cell.angle_gamma   90.00
#
_symmetry.space_group_name_H-M   'P 1'
#
loop_
_entity.id
_entity.type
_entity.pdbx_description
1 polymer ?
#
loop_
_entity_poly.entity_id
_entity_poly.type
_entity_poly.pdbx_seq_one_letter_code
_entity_poly.pdbx_strand_id
1 'polypeptide(L)' 'MEDKEYIKQYFITSIYLNSFLLMRGFKLNKTSKLDNRKIAFFYDDTEELHKSIQEYKNSEFPGFVTQYLKVKTIISSHE' A
#
# COMPACT_ATOMS: atom_id res chain seq x y z
N MET A 1 -27.71 -22.55 9.80
CA MET A 1 -27.45 -21.55 8.75
C MET A 1 -26.27 -20.73 9.24
N GLU A 2 -25.07 -21.00 8.73
CA GLU A 2 -23.89 -20.19 9.04
C GLU A 2 -23.94 -18.95 8.15
N ASP A 3 -24.26 -17.80 8.75
CA ASP A 3 -24.04 -16.49 8.17
C ASP A 3 -22.51 -16.30 8.03
N LYS A 4 -21.96 -16.74 6.90
CA LYS A 4 -20.60 -16.37 6.52
C LYS A 4 -20.65 -14.90 6.12
N GLU A 5 -20.43 -14.02 7.09
CA GLU A 5 -20.13 -12.62 6.85
C GLU A 5 -18.93 -12.57 5.91
N TYR A 6 -19.17 -12.24 4.64
CA TYR A 6 -18.09 -12.02 3.68
C TYR A 6 -17.44 -10.68 4.06
N ILE A 7 -16.40 -10.76 4.89
CA ILE A 7 -15.53 -9.61 5.16
C ILE A 7 -14.96 -9.17 3.81
N LYS A 8 -15.44 -8.05 3.29
CA LYS A 8 -14.87 -7.45 2.08
C LYS A 8 -13.44 -7.05 2.40
N GLN A 9 -12.52 -7.49 1.57
CA GLN A 9 -11.10 -7.16 1.70
C GLN A 9 -10.68 -6.29 0.53
N TYR A 10 -9.93 -5.24 0.84
CA TYR A 10 -9.27 -4.42 -0.17
C TYR A 10 -7.79 -4.76 -0.19
N PHE A 11 -7.23 -4.94 -1.40
CA PHE A 11 -5.81 -5.23 -1.53
C PHE A 11 -5.06 -4.10 -2.24
N ILE A 12 -3.83 -3.88 -1.80
CA ILE A 12 -2.89 -2.97 -2.44
C ILE A 12 -1.59 -3.71 -2.76
N THR A 13 -0.80 -3.17 -3.68
CA THR A 13 0.51 -3.76 -4.05
C THR A 13 1.67 -2.78 -3.88
N SER A 14 1.38 -1.53 -3.54
CA SER A 14 2.40 -0.51 -3.31
C SER A 14 2.93 -0.61 -1.88
N ILE A 15 4.23 -0.86 -1.75
CA ILE A 15 4.92 -0.91 -0.46
C ILE A 15 4.85 0.45 0.27
N TYR A 16 4.90 1.56 -0.46
CA TYR A 16 4.82 2.90 0.12
C TYR A 16 3.42 3.20 0.67
N LEU A 17 2.38 2.79 -0.07
CA LEU A 17 1.01 2.92 0.43
C LEU A 17 0.79 2.02 1.65
N ASN A 18 1.34 0.79 1.64
CA ASN A 18 1.31 -0.10 2.80
C ASN A 18 1.98 0.55 4.03
N SER A 19 3.17 1.12 3.89
CA SER A 19 3.85 1.82 4.99
C SER A 19 3.04 3.03 5.50
N PHE A 20 2.44 3.81 4.60
CA PHE A 20 1.58 4.94 4.97
C PHE A 20 0.35 4.48 5.78
N LEU A 21 -0.31 3.41 5.34
CA LEU A 21 -1.47 2.84 6.03
C LEU A 21 -1.09 2.28 7.41
N LEU A 22 0.05 1.59 7.52
CA LEU A 22 0.56 1.10 8.81
C LEU A 22 0.84 2.26 9.78
N MET A 23 1.43 3.35 9.29
CA MET A 23 1.68 4.55 10.11
C MET A 23 0.38 5.21 10.60
N ARG A 24 -0.69 5.17 9.79
CA ARG A 24 -2.03 5.64 10.15
C ARG A 24 -2.78 4.69 11.11
N GLY A 25 -2.21 3.53 11.44
CA GLY A 25 -2.77 2.57 12.38
C GLY A 25 -3.65 1.47 11.76
N PHE A 26 -3.71 1.37 10.42
CA PHE A 26 -4.45 0.29 9.77
C PHE A 26 -3.77 -1.06 10.02
N LYS A 27 -4.58 -2.08 10.34
CA LYS A 27 -4.08 -3.45 10.53
C LYS A 27 -4.05 -4.20 9.21
N LEU A 28 -2.88 -4.76 8.91
CA LEU A 28 -2.69 -5.64 7.78
C LEU A 28 -3.27 -7.03 8.12
N ASN A 29 -4.26 -7.47 7.36
CA ASN A 29 -4.94 -8.75 7.61
C ASN A 29 -4.12 -9.93 7.08
N LYS A 30 -3.59 -9.79 5.86
CA LYS A 30 -2.84 -10.84 5.18
C LYS A 30 -1.90 -10.25 4.14
N THR A 31 -0.85 -10.99 3.82
CA THR A 31 -0.04 -10.78 2.62
C THR A 31 -0.11 -12.00 1.71
N SER A 32 -0.08 -11.77 0.40
CA SER A 32 0.05 -12.84 -0.59
C SER A 32 1.07 -12.46 -1.65
N LYS A 33 1.85 -13.43 -2.11
CA LYS A 33 2.77 -13.24 -3.23
C LYS A 33 1.99 -13.34 -4.55
N LEU A 34 2.18 -12.36 -5.42
CA LEU A 34 1.68 -12.38 -6.80
C LEU A 34 2.78 -12.90 -7.73
N ASP A 35 2.40 -13.52 -8.86
CA ASP A 35 3.31 -14.15 -9.82
C ASP A 35 4.47 -13.24 -10.28
N ASN A 36 4.24 -11.92 -10.36
CA ASN A 36 5.24 -10.93 -10.77
C ASN A 36 6.20 -10.47 -9.67
N ARG A 37 6.51 -11.33 -8.68
CA ARG A 37 7.33 -11.01 -7.48
C ARG A 37 6.78 -9.85 -6.64
N LYS A 38 5.55 -9.40 -6.91
CA LYS A 38 4.87 -8.36 -6.14
C LYS A 38 4.22 -8.99 -4.91
N ILE A 39 4.06 -8.19 -3.88
CA ILE A 39 3.34 -8.58 -2.66
C ILE A 39 2.02 -7.83 -2.66
N ALA A 40 0.92 -8.57 -2.50
CA ALA A 40 -0.40 -8.02 -2.22
C ALA A 40 -0.58 -7.92 -0.71
N PHE A 41 -0.99 -6.75 -0.24
CA PHE A 41 -1.27 -6.43 1.15
C PHE A 41 -2.79 -6.26 1.30
N PHE A 42 -3.42 -7.07 2.15
CA PHE A 42 -4.86 -7.10 2.33
C PHE A 42 -5.27 -6.38 3.61
N TYR A 43 -6.24 -5.49 3.48
CA TYR A 43 -6.85 -4.73 4.57
C TYR A 43 -8.35 -4.94 4.58
N ASP A 44 -8.98 -4.57 5.68
CA ASP A 44 -10.44 -4.52 5.78
C ASP A 44 -10.99 -3.40 4.87
N ASP A 45 -12.04 -3.70 4.11
CA ASP A 45 -12.64 -2.76 3.15
C ASP A 45 -13.53 -1.74 3.87
N THR A 46 -12.90 -0.71 4.45
CA THR A 46 -13.57 0.36 5.19
C THR A 46 -13.52 1.69 4.45
N GLU A 47 -14.50 2.56 4.70
CA GLU A 47 -14.49 3.92 4.14
C GLU A 47 -13.26 4.73 4.60
N GLU A 48 -12.79 4.51 5.83
CA GLU A 48 -11.58 5.16 6.36
C GLU A 48 -10.32 4.74 5.59
N LEU A 49 -10.22 3.47 5.19
CA LEU A 49 -9.15 2.99 4.34
C LEU A 49 -9.16 3.75 3.01
N HIS A 50 -10.31 3.83 2.35
CA HIS A 50 -10.43 4.54 1.07
C HIS A 50 -10.13 6.03 1.18
N LYS A 51 -10.58 6.69 2.26
CA LYS A 51 -10.23 8.10 2.55
C LYS A 51 -8.73 8.28 2.72
N SER A 52 -8.08 7.40 3.48
CA SER A 52 -6.62 7.46 3.69
C SER A 52 -5.84 7.21 2.39
N ILE A 53 -6.32 6.30 1.54
CA ILE A 53 -5.74 6.05 0.21
C ILE A 53 -5.93 7.27 -0.70
N GLN A 54 -7.10 7.92 -0.66
CA GLN A 54 -7.37 9.16 -1.40
C GLN A 54 -6.45 10.29 -0.93
N GLU A 55 -6.29 10.49 0.38
CA GLU A 55 -5.34 11.46 0.94
C GLU A 55 -3.91 11.20 0.46
N TYR A 56 -3.46 9.95 0.50
CA TYR A 56 -2.14 9.58 -0.02
C TYR A 56 -1.99 9.90 -1.51
N LYS A 57 -3.01 9.62 -2.33
CA LYS A 57 -2.99 9.91 -3.78
C LYS A 57 -2.99 11.41 -4.07
N ASN A 58 -3.69 12.20 -3.26
CA ASN A 58 -3.76 13.66 -3.41
C ASN A 58 -2.55 14.37 -2.81
N SER A 59 -1.78 13.69 -1.95
CA SER A 59 -0.54 14.23 -1.41
C SER A 59 0.57 14.25 -2.47
N GLU A 60 1.52 15.19 -2.36
CA GLU A 60 2.72 15.24 -3.22
C GLU A 60 3.73 14.11 -2.90
N PHE A 61 3.48 13.34 -1.85
CA PHE A 61 4.32 12.27 -1.31
C PHE A 61 4.68 11.17 -2.32
N PRO A 62 3.73 10.59 -3.09
CA PRO A 62 4.06 9.65 -4.17
C PRO A 62 5.01 10.25 -5.22
N GLY A 63 4.91 11.56 -5.50
CA GLY A 63 5.81 12.28 -6.40
C GLY A 63 7.22 12.38 -5.83
N PHE A 64 7.33 12.79 -4.56
CA PHE A 64 8.61 12.88 -3.86
C PHE A 64 9.33 11.53 -3.77
N VAL A 65 8.64 10.47 -3.34
CA VAL A 65 9.22 9.12 -3.23
C VAL A 65 9.74 8.64 -4.59
N THR A 66 8.98 8.87 -5.66
CA THR A 66 9.39 8.48 -7.02
C THR A 66 10.63 9.24 -7.48
N GLN A 67 10.70 10.55 -7.22
CA GLN A 67 11.88 11.35 -7.56
C GLN A 67 13.10 10.96 -6.72
N TYR A 68 12.93 10.76 -5.41
CA TYR A 68 14.00 10.32 -4.52
C TYR A 68 14.58 8.97 -4.94
N LEU A 69 13.73 7.99 -5.29
CA LEU A 69 14.20 6.69 -5.78
C LEU A 69 14.98 6.81 -7.09
N LYS A 70 14.54 7.68 -8.03
CA LYS A 70 15.30 7.94 -9.26
C LYS A 70 16.68 8.48 -8.96
N VAL A 71 16.78 9.48 -8.07
CA VAL A 71 18.06 10.07 -7.65
C VAL A 71 18.93 9.01 -6.96
N LYS A 72 18.38 8.23 -6.04
CA LYS A 72 19.12 7.16 -5.35
C LYS A 72 19.68 6.12 -6.33
N THR A 73 18.89 5.72 -7.33
CA THR A 73 19.35 4.80 -8.38
C THR A 73 20.50 5.40 -9.19
N ILE A 74 20.44 6.68 -9.55
CA ILE A 74 21.52 7.37 -10.28
C ILE A 74 22.81 7.37 -9.47
N ILE A 75 22.72 7.68 -8.16
CA ILE A 75 23.87 7.69 -7.25
C ILE A 75 24.44 6.28 -7.10
N SER A 76 23.59 5.26 -6.95
CA SER A 76 24.03 3.86 -6.81
C SER A 76 24.59 3.26 -8.11
N SER A 77 24.34 3.88 -9.27
CA SER A 77 24.95 3.49 -10.55
C SER A 77 26.33 4.12 -10.80
N HIS A 78 26.78 5.02 -9.93
CA HIS A 78 28.09 5.70 -10.02
C HIS A 78 29.10 5.22 -8.97
N GLU A 79 28.76 4.18 -8.19
CA GLU A 79 29.69 3.36 -7.40
C GLU A 79 30.04 2.08 -8.16
#